data_AF-A0A1S3IFL6-F1
#
_entry.id   AF-A0A1S3IFL6-F1
#
_cell.length_a   1.000
_cell.length_b   1.000
_cell.length_c   1.000
_cell.angle_alpha   90.00
_cell.angle_beta   90.00
_cell.angle_gamma   90.00
#
_symmetry.space_group_name_H-M   'P 1'
#
loop_
_entity.id
_entity.type
_entity.pdbx_description
1 polymer ?
#
loop_
_entity_poly.entity_id
_entity_poly.type
_entity_poly.pdbx_seq_one_letter_code
_entity_poly.pdbx_strand_id
1 'polypeptide(L)'
;MAGLTTDQVKAIASTKGRRSARGVLADCLSWELNEDDVKQIIQLDYLYDTIMFAIEKGFAWSQVCLVVQLSMELLKETVDQPITEAIKILKSKCCHYNGKISGRNIQLYTDYFFDTFMKHFKLYQYVFTREREKWNTQLNLTVELPRDPLPCSSGKQQHLWEYDQKWTEIEQKETEKKTELAQKKTVVSEENDKTIKEAYREVEQLEETADKETIAKTVAAFASAHMKSAIDNLRLSIEEAEYDLDFKLEKTSLARPQELGPPPRYNTKSPIRGNSPVGRKSANSKAKGRDKSSKGKK
;
A
#
# COMPACT_ATOMS: atom_id res chain seq x y z
N MET A 1 24.75 35.96 -24.90
CA MET A 1 23.61 35.14 -25.34
C MET A 1 24.15 34.22 -26.42
N ALA A 2 24.14 32.90 -26.20
CA ALA A 2 24.66 31.95 -27.18
C ALA A 2 23.79 32.00 -28.44
N GLY A 3 24.40 32.25 -29.60
CA GLY A 3 23.70 32.20 -30.89
C GLY A 3 23.44 30.75 -31.27
N LEU A 4 22.29 30.48 -31.90
CA LEU A 4 21.97 29.17 -32.45
C LEU A 4 23.01 28.79 -33.51
N THR A 5 23.56 27.58 -33.42
CA THR A 5 24.49 27.06 -34.42
C THR A 5 23.74 26.57 -35.65
N THR A 6 24.42 26.49 -36.80
CA THR A 6 23.81 26.07 -38.06
C THR A 6 23.23 24.65 -37.99
N ASP A 7 23.81 23.79 -37.15
CA ASP A 7 23.37 22.40 -36.99
C ASP A 7 22.11 22.31 -36.12
N GLN A 8 22.00 23.17 -35.10
CA GLN A 8 20.80 23.30 -34.28
C GLN A 8 19.61 23.79 -35.10
N VAL A 9 19.80 24.81 -35.95
CA VAL A 9 18.73 25.33 -36.82
C VAL A 9 18.25 24.27 -37.82
N LYS A 10 19.16 23.43 -38.35
CA LYS A 10 18.79 22.31 -39.24
C LYS A 10 18.02 21.21 -38.50
N ALA A 11 18.40 20.91 -37.25
CA ALA A 11 17.68 19.95 -36.42
C ALA A 11 16.24 20.42 -36.13
N ILE A 12 16.06 21.70 -35.83
CA ILE A 12 14.74 22.33 -35.64
C ILE A 12 13.91 22.25 -36.93
N ALA A 13 14.52 22.58 -38.07
CA ALA A 13 13.85 22.53 -39.38
C ALA A 13 13.40 21.11 -39.80
N SER A 14 14.15 20.09 -39.36
CA SER A 14 13.87 18.68 -39.68
C SER A 14 12.84 18.04 -38.74
N THR A 15 12.52 18.71 -37.63
CA THR A 15 11.60 18.18 -36.62
C THR A 15 10.15 18.33 -37.09
N LYS A 16 9.42 17.23 -37.18
CA LYS A 16 8.01 17.24 -37.58
C LYS A 16 7.13 17.66 -36.41
N GLY A 17 6.53 18.85 -36.52
CA GLY A 17 5.48 19.34 -35.62
C GLY A 17 5.95 20.47 -34.70
N ARG A 18 5.11 21.51 -34.60
CA ARG A 18 5.39 22.75 -33.85
C ARG A 18 5.71 22.50 -32.37
N ARG A 19 5.00 21.57 -31.70
CA ARG A 19 5.25 21.26 -30.28
C ARG A 19 6.60 20.61 -30.04
N SER A 20 6.98 19.62 -30.85
CA SER A 20 8.28 18.96 -30.74
C SER A 20 9.42 19.91 -31.09
N ALA A 21 9.22 20.80 -32.08
CA ALA A 21 10.20 21.82 -32.44
C ALA A 21 10.45 22.83 -31.30
N ARG A 22 9.44 23.15 -30.47
CA ARG A 22 9.62 24.00 -29.28
C ARG A 22 10.57 23.37 -28.25
N GLY A 23 10.43 22.07 -28.00
CA GLY A 23 11.31 21.34 -27.08
C GLY A 23 12.76 21.37 -27.56
N VAL A 24 13.00 21.05 -28.83
CA VAL A 24 14.33 21.14 -29.44
C VAL A 24 14.89 22.56 -29.40
N LEU A 25 14.06 23.58 -29.64
CA LEU A 25 14.48 24.98 -29.59
C LEU A 25 14.80 25.45 -28.17
N ALA A 26 14.04 25.00 -27.17
CA ALA A 26 14.32 25.25 -25.75
C ALA A 26 15.64 24.59 -25.31
N ASP A 27 15.88 23.34 -25.70
CA ASP A 27 17.13 22.64 -25.42
C ASP A 27 18.34 23.36 -26.04
N CYS A 28 18.19 23.84 -27.29
CA CYS A 28 19.25 24.58 -27.98
C CYS A 28 19.56 25.94 -27.32
N LEU A 29 18.57 26.57 -26.71
CA LEU A 29 18.71 27.85 -25.99
C LEU A 29 19.05 27.65 -24.50
N SER A 30 19.16 26.41 -24.03
CA SER A 30 19.34 26.06 -22.60
C SER A 30 18.23 26.65 -21.71
N TRP A 31 16.99 26.61 -22.20
CA TRP A 31 15.81 27.06 -21.47
C TRP A 31 15.06 25.87 -20.90
N GLU A 32 14.71 25.93 -19.60
CA GLU A 32 13.82 24.95 -19.00
C GLU A 32 12.41 25.15 -19.55
N LEU A 33 11.92 24.22 -20.36
CA LEU A 33 10.59 24.32 -20.96
C LEU A 33 9.51 24.16 -19.89
N ASN A 34 8.90 25.26 -19.50
CA ASN A 34 7.71 25.25 -18.66
C ASN A 34 6.48 25.36 -19.56
N GLU A 35 5.70 24.28 -19.71
CA GLU A 35 4.44 24.33 -20.48
C GLU A 35 3.42 25.31 -19.89
N ASP A 36 3.57 25.65 -18.61
CA ASP A 36 2.75 26.64 -17.91
C ASP A 36 3.20 28.08 -18.15
N ASP A 37 4.44 28.30 -18.62
CA ASP A 37 4.93 29.64 -18.93
C ASP A 37 4.56 30.05 -20.36
N VAL A 38 3.36 30.63 -20.47
CA VAL A 38 2.81 31.13 -21.74
C VAL A 38 3.73 32.18 -22.38
N LYS A 39 4.50 32.97 -21.59
CA LYS A 39 5.43 33.95 -22.17
C LYS A 39 6.56 33.24 -22.91
N GLN A 40 7.14 32.23 -22.26
CA GLN A 40 8.20 31.42 -22.84
C GLN A 40 7.71 30.68 -24.10
N ILE A 41 6.51 30.11 -24.07
CA ILE A 41 5.92 29.44 -25.25
C ILE A 41 5.76 30.42 -26.42
N ILE A 42 5.25 31.63 -26.18
CA ILE A 42 5.06 32.64 -27.23
C ILE A 42 6.40 33.10 -27.81
N GLN A 43 7.45 33.22 -27.00
CA GLN A 43 8.80 33.51 -27.49
C GLN A 43 9.32 32.39 -28.39
N LEU A 44 9.18 31.13 -27.95
CA LEU A 44 9.61 29.97 -28.72
C LEU A 44 8.85 29.86 -30.05
N ASP A 45 7.54 30.15 -30.06
CA ASP A 45 6.72 30.17 -31.28
C ASP A 45 7.17 31.27 -32.24
N TYR A 46 7.40 32.48 -31.74
CA TYR A 46 7.89 33.59 -32.55
C TYR A 46 9.25 33.27 -33.19
N LEU A 47 10.17 32.65 -32.44
CA LEU A 47 11.47 32.23 -32.96
C LEU A 47 11.35 31.10 -33.98
N TYR A 48 10.48 30.11 -33.72
CA TYR A 48 10.21 29.02 -34.67
C TYR A 48 9.62 29.56 -35.99
N ASP A 49 8.63 30.43 -35.94
CA ASP A 49 8.02 31.01 -37.14
C ASP A 49 9.05 31.88 -37.89
N THR A 50 9.94 32.57 -37.18
CA THR A 50 11.06 33.32 -37.79
C THR A 50 12.08 32.40 -38.50
N ILE A 51 12.40 31.25 -37.91
CA ILE A 51 13.26 30.22 -38.54
C ILE A 51 12.60 29.69 -39.80
N MET A 52 11.33 29.29 -39.71
CA MET A 52 10.57 28.74 -40.83
C MET A 52 10.44 29.75 -41.96
N PHE A 53 10.13 31.01 -41.66
CA PHE A 53 10.10 32.09 -42.64
C PHE A 53 11.44 32.22 -43.38
N ALA A 54 12.56 32.26 -42.66
CA ALA A 54 13.87 32.42 -43.27
C ALA A 54 14.24 31.24 -44.18
N ILE A 55 13.83 30.01 -43.81
CA ILE A 55 14.01 28.81 -44.63
C ILE A 55 13.12 28.85 -45.88
N GLU A 56 11.85 29.20 -45.74
CA GLU A 56 10.89 29.30 -46.86
C GLU A 56 11.30 30.36 -47.89
N LYS A 57 11.91 31.46 -47.45
CA LYS A 57 12.43 32.51 -48.34
C LYS A 57 13.82 32.20 -48.90
N GLY A 58 14.41 31.05 -48.55
CA GLY A 58 15.67 30.56 -49.13
C GLY A 58 16.92 31.24 -48.57
N PHE A 59 16.92 31.65 -47.31
CA PHE A 59 18.09 32.27 -46.69
C PHE A 59 19.19 31.22 -46.46
N ALA A 60 20.46 31.62 -46.58
CA ALA A 60 21.57 30.74 -46.24
C ALA A 60 21.54 30.39 -44.74
N TRP A 61 21.92 29.17 -44.35
CA TRP A 61 21.86 28.72 -42.95
C TRP A 61 22.59 29.66 -41.97
N SER A 62 23.73 30.23 -42.38
CA SER A 62 24.45 31.24 -41.59
C SER A 62 23.66 32.53 -41.39
N GLN A 63 22.88 32.94 -42.39
CA GLN A 63 21.99 34.10 -42.30
C GLN A 63 20.75 33.80 -41.48
N VAL A 64 20.22 32.57 -41.50
CA VAL A 64 19.11 32.16 -40.62
C VAL A 64 19.50 32.34 -39.16
N CYS A 65 20.67 31.86 -38.73
CA CYS A 65 21.17 32.07 -37.37
C CYS A 65 21.22 33.56 -36.98
N LEU A 66 21.69 34.42 -37.90
CA LEU A 66 21.76 35.87 -37.67
C LEU A 66 20.38 36.52 -37.59
N VAL A 67 19.42 36.08 -38.40
CA VAL A 67 18.03 36.58 -38.36
C VAL A 67 17.36 36.18 -37.05
N VAL A 68 17.58 34.96 -36.57
CA VAL A 68 17.05 34.52 -35.28
C VAL A 68 17.67 35.31 -34.14
N GLN A 69 18.99 35.51 -34.15
CA GLN A 69 19.66 36.36 -33.16
C GLN A 69 19.13 37.79 -33.17
N LEU A 70 18.98 38.38 -34.36
CA LEU A 70 18.37 39.69 -34.54
C LEU A 70 16.94 39.71 -33.96
N SER A 71 16.14 38.69 -34.22
CA SER A 71 14.76 38.59 -33.72
C SER A 71 14.68 38.49 -32.20
N MET A 72 15.61 37.77 -31.55
CA MET A 72 15.72 37.67 -30.10
C MET A 72 16.12 39.02 -29.48
N GLU A 73 17.12 39.69 -30.06
CA GLU A 73 17.57 41.00 -29.60
C GLU A 73 16.46 42.05 -29.74
N LEU A 74 15.75 42.06 -30.88
CA LEU A 74 14.61 42.94 -31.09
C LEU A 74 13.50 42.67 -30.06
N LEU A 75 13.15 41.40 -29.83
CA LEU A 75 12.11 41.07 -28.87
C LEU A 75 12.49 41.56 -27.46
N LYS A 76 13.74 41.36 -27.05
CA LYS A 76 14.22 41.80 -25.72
C LYS A 76 14.27 43.31 -25.57
N GLU A 77 14.79 44.02 -26.57
CA GLU A 77 15.00 45.47 -26.50
C GLU A 77 13.72 46.27 -26.74
N THR A 78 12.70 45.68 -27.39
CA THR A 78 11.43 46.35 -27.62
C THR A 78 10.44 46.21 -26.46
N VAL A 79 10.66 45.29 -25.51
CA VAL A 79 9.82 45.16 -24.31
C VAL A 79 9.87 46.45 -23.49
N ASP A 80 8.70 46.90 -23.04
CA ASP A 80 8.48 48.13 -22.28
C ASP A 80 8.82 49.43 -23.02
N GLN A 81 9.04 49.36 -24.33
CA GLN A 81 9.27 50.54 -25.17
C GLN A 81 8.00 50.97 -25.90
N PRO A 82 7.76 52.29 -26.06
CA PRO A 82 6.69 52.77 -26.92
C PRO A 82 7.01 52.44 -28.39
N ILE A 83 5.96 52.38 -29.22
CA ILE A 83 6.08 51.99 -30.64
C ILE A 83 7.09 52.84 -31.43
N THR A 84 7.23 54.13 -31.09
CA THR A 84 8.18 55.06 -31.71
C THR A 84 9.63 54.68 -31.43
N GLU A 85 9.93 54.24 -30.20
CA GLU A 85 11.27 53.77 -29.83
C GLU A 85 11.54 52.37 -30.39
N ALA A 86 10.53 51.49 -30.43
CA ALA A 86 10.66 50.19 -31.08
C ALA A 86 11.05 50.30 -32.57
N ILE A 87 10.50 51.27 -33.31
CA ILE A 87 10.87 51.54 -34.71
C ILE A 87 12.33 52.04 -34.81
N LYS A 88 12.78 52.88 -33.87
CA LYS A 88 14.18 53.33 -33.83
C LYS A 88 15.15 52.20 -33.53
N ILE A 89 14.81 51.33 -32.57
CA ILE A 89 15.58 50.12 -32.23
C ILE A 89 15.67 49.20 -33.45
N LEU A 90 14.54 48.96 -34.12
CA LEU A 90 14.52 48.18 -35.36
C LEU A 90 15.47 48.77 -36.41
N LYS A 91 15.37 50.07 -36.67
CA LYS A 91 16.26 50.75 -37.63
C LYS A 91 17.73 50.61 -37.25
N SER A 92 18.06 50.82 -35.97
CA SER A 92 19.43 50.69 -35.44
C SER A 92 19.97 49.27 -35.64
N LYS A 93 19.17 48.25 -35.30
CA LYS A 93 19.54 46.84 -35.46
C LYS A 93 19.67 46.45 -36.93
N CYS A 94 18.74 46.84 -37.80
CA CYS A 94 18.85 46.61 -39.23
C CYS A 94 20.13 47.23 -39.80
N CYS A 95 20.53 48.43 -39.35
CA CYS A 95 21.81 49.04 -39.73
C CYS A 95 23.02 48.26 -39.20
N HIS A 96 22.96 47.72 -37.98
CA HIS A 96 24.05 46.92 -37.38
C HIS A 96 24.28 45.58 -38.09
N TYR A 97 23.21 44.95 -38.56
CA TYR A 97 23.27 43.70 -39.31
C TYR A 97 23.44 43.91 -40.82
N ASN A 98 23.36 45.16 -41.29
CA ASN A 98 23.63 45.55 -42.67
C ASN A 98 25.09 45.21 -43.03
N GLY A 99 25.28 44.33 -44.01
CA GLY A 99 26.58 43.79 -44.41
C GLY A 99 26.87 42.38 -43.90
N LYS A 100 26.20 41.90 -42.83
CA LYS A 100 26.24 40.49 -42.39
C LYS A 100 25.11 39.67 -43.02
N ILE A 101 23.95 40.31 -43.21
CA ILE A 101 22.80 39.76 -43.91
C ILE A 101 22.68 40.52 -45.25
N SER A 102 22.32 39.81 -46.33
CA SER A 102 22.10 40.45 -47.63
C SER A 102 21.01 41.52 -47.53
N GLY A 103 21.20 42.68 -48.17
CA GLY A 103 20.25 43.81 -48.09
C GLY A 103 18.83 43.42 -48.51
N ARG A 104 18.68 42.54 -49.50
CA ARG A 104 17.38 41.96 -49.90
C ARG A 104 16.74 41.13 -48.77
N ASN A 105 17.54 40.34 -48.08
CA ASN A 105 17.05 39.45 -47.01
C ASN A 105 16.69 40.25 -45.75
N ILE A 106 17.40 41.35 -45.47
CA ILE A 106 17.03 42.30 -44.42
C ILE A 106 15.68 42.93 -44.74
N GLN A 107 15.45 43.41 -45.97
CA GLN A 107 14.16 43.99 -46.38
C GLN A 107 13.02 42.99 -46.21
N LEU A 108 13.18 41.76 -46.71
CA LEU A 108 12.18 40.70 -46.56
C LEU A 108 11.86 40.38 -45.10
N TYR A 109 12.88 40.33 -44.24
CA TYR A 109 12.68 40.12 -42.81
C TYR A 109 12.01 41.33 -42.14
N THR A 110 12.37 42.55 -42.53
CA THR A 110 11.74 43.78 -42.01
C THR A 110 10.25 43.79 -42.35
N ASP A 111 9.86 43.50 -43.59
CA ASP A 111 8.45 43.42 -44.00
C ASP A 111 7.71 42.36 -43.18
N TYR A 112 8.31 41.16 -43.05
CA TYR A 112 7.76 40.08 -42.22
C TYR A 112 7.58 40.50 -40.75
N PHE A 113 8.57 41.18 -40.17
CA PHE A 113 8.52 41.67 -38.80
C PHE A 113 7.41 42.72 -38.63
N PHE A 114 7.19 43.58 -39.63
CA PHE A 114 6.09 44.53 -39.60
C PHE A 114 4.73 43.85 -39.68
N ASP A 115 4.57 42.87 -40.56
CA ASP A 115 3.31 42.15 -40.79
C ASP A 115 2.92 41.22 -39.62
N THR A 116 3.91 40.71 -38.88
CA THR A 116 3.70 39.79 -37.77
C THR A 116 3.76 40.49 -36.41
N PHE A 117 4.94 40.95 -36.01
CA PHE A 117 5.21 41.50 -34.69
C PHE A 117 4.65 42.92 -34.51
N MET A 118 4.97 43.84 -35.42
CA MET A 118 4.55 45.25 -35.26
C MET A 118 3.04 45.43 -35.40
N LYS A 119 2.40 44.67 -36.29
CA LYS A 119 0.93 44.65 -36.43
C LYS A 119 0.22 44.36 -35.10
N HIS A 120 0.82 43.49 -34.28
CA HIS A 120 0.28 43.08 -32.99
C HIS A 120 1.12 43.58 -31.81
N PHE A 121 1.85 44.69 -31.99
CA PHE A 121 2.83 45.18 -31.01
C PHE A 121 2.25 45.32 -29.59
N LYS A 122 1.04 45.87 -29.45
CA LYS A 122 0.37 46.02 -28.16
C LYS A 122 0.07 44.69 -27.46
N LEU A 123 -0.20 43.62 -28.21
CA LEU A 123 -0.43 42.29 -27.65
C LEU A 123 0.87 41.68 -27.13
N TYR A 124 1.96 41.80 -27.90
CA TYR A 124 3.28 41.36 -27.46
C TYR A 124 3.74 42.14 -26.23
N GLN A 125 3.57 43.47 -26.20
CA GLN A 125 3.84 44.28 -25.01
C GLN A 125 3.01 43.80 -23.80
N TYR A 126 1.71 43.59 -23.99
CA TYR A 126 0.85 43.09 -22.91
C TYR A 126 1.34 41.76 -22.32
N VAL A 127 1.73 40.80 -23.18
CA VAL A 127 2.20 39.47 -22.76
C VAL A 127 3.56 39.55 -22.08
N PHE A 128 4.50 40.36 -22.59
CA PHE A 128 5.86 40.39 -22.04
C PHE A 128 5.99 41.26 -20.79
N THR A 129 5.32 42.42 -20.74
CA THR A 129 5.38 43.36 -19.63
C THR A 129 4.61 42.89 -18.40
N ARG A 130 3.44 42.27 -18.57
CA ARG A 130 2.58 41.89 -17.44
C ARG A 130 2.87 40.48 -16.99
N GLU A 131 3.10 40.28 -15.70
CA GLU A 131 3.04 38.94 -15.12
C GLU A 131 1.59 38.47 -15.07
N ARG A 132 1.34 37.27 -15.60
CA ARG A 132 0.01 36.64 -15.52
C ARG A 132 -0.10 35.92 -14.20
N GLU A 133 -1.23 36.10 -13.51
CA GLU A 133 -1.61 35.21 -12.43
C GLU A 133 -1.71 33.79 -13.00
N LYS A 134 -0.91 32.88 -12.45
CA LYS A 134 -0.93 31.46 -12.83
C LYS A 134 -2.20 30.86 -12.24
N TRP A 135 -3.18 30.52 -13.08
CA TRP A 135 -4.38 29.78 -12.67
C TRP A 135 -4.05 28.28 -12.49
N ASN A 136 -2.97 27.98 -11.77
CA ASN A 136 -2.51 26.61 -11.59
C ASN A 136 -3.03 26.12 -10.23
N THR A 137 -4.00 25.22 -10.25
CA THR A 137 -4.38 24.47 -9.05
C THR A 137 -3.33 23.38 -8.83
N GLN A 138 -2.35 23.65 -7.96
CA GLN A 138 -1.37 22.64 -7.57
C GLN A 138 -2.04 21.64 -6.61
N LEU A 139 -2.33 20.44 -7.13
CA LEU A 139 -2.93 19.34 -6.39
C LEU A 139 -1.82 18.35 -6.03
N ASN A 140 -1.36 18.38 -4.78
CA ASN A 140 -0.38 17.42 -4.28
C ASN A 140 -1.11 16.13 -3.91
N LEU A 141 -1.04 15.14 -4.81
CA LEU A 141 -1.57 13.81 -4.54
C LEU A 141 -0.48 12.96 -3.88
N THR A 142 -0.62 12.68 -2.59
CA THR A 142 0.23 11.70 -1.91
C THR A 142 -0.21 10.31 -2.37
N VAL A 143 0.54 9.73 -3.29
CA VAL A 143 0.31 8.35 -3.75
C VAL A 143 0.96 7.41 -2.72
N GLU A 144 0.13 6.71 -1.95
CA GLU A 144 0.61 5.63 -1.08
C GLU A 144 0.97 4.41 -1.93
N LEU A 145 2.22 3.97 -1.82
CA LEU A 145 2.67 2.74 -2.47
C LEU A 145 2.08 1.53 -1.71
N PRO A 146 1.58 0.51 -2.42
CA PRO A 146 1.22 -0.76 -1.80
C PRO A 146 2.42 -1.30 -0.99
N ARG A 147 2.15 -1.89 0.18
CA ARG A 147 3.20 -2.53 0.99
C ARG A 147 3.90 -3.60 0.15
N ASP A 148 5.22 -3.64 0.26
CA ASP A 148 6.02 -4.64 -0.44
C ASP A 148 5.51 -6.05 -0.11
N PRO A 149 5.31 -6.91 -1.12
CA PRO A 149 4.91 -8.28 -0.88
C PRO A 149 5.97 -8.99 -0.06
N LEU A 150 5.52 -9.88 0.82
CA LEU A 150 6.43 -10.72 1.60
C LEU A 150 7.32 -11.54 0.65
N PRO A 151 8.59 -11.79 1.03
CA PRO A 151 9.49 -12.62 0.24
C PRO A 151 8.88 -14.00 -0.04
N CYS A 152 9.10 -14.54 -1.25
CA CYS A 152 8.61 -15.88 -1.61
C CYS A 152 9.13 -16.99 -0.68
N SER A 153 10.26 -16.77 0.01
CA SER A 153 10.78 -17.71 1.02
C SER A 153 9.85 -17.89 2.22
N SER A 154 8.97 -16.91 2.49
CA SER A 154 7.95 -17.00 3.54
C SER A 154 6.68 -17.72 3.08
N GLY A 155 6.62 -18.12 1.80
CA GLY A 155 5.51 -18.86 1.24
C GLY A 155 5.43 -20.27 1.81
N LYS A 156 4.23 -20.69 2.20
CA LYS A 156 3.94 -22.09 2.57
C LYS A 156 3.58 -22.86 1.31
N GLN A 157 3.93 -24.15 1.27
CA GLN A 157 3.41 -25.03 0.22
C GLN A 157 1.88 -25.15 0.35
N GLN A 158 1.20 -25.29 -0.79
CA GLN A 158 -0.27 -25.23 -0.84
C GLN A 158 -0.93 -26.27 0.09
N HIS A 159 -0.44 -27.51 0.11
CA HIS A 159 -1.02 -28.56 0.95
C HIS A 159 -0.81 -28.30 2.45
N LEU A 160 0.32 -27.69 2.84
CA LEU A 160 0.56 -27.25 4.22
C LEU A 160 -0.39 -26.11 4.61
N TRP A 161 -0.62 -25.17 3.70
CA TRP A 161 -1.55 -24.07 3.93
C TRP A 161 -3.00 -24.57 4.04
N GLU A 162 -3.43 -25.48 3.18
CA GLU A 162 -4.77 -26.10 3.25
C GLU A 162 -4.98 -26.88 4.54
N TYR A 163 -3.96 -27.61 5.01
CA TYR A 163 -3.98 -28.27 6.32
C TYR A 163 -4.10 -27.25 7.45
N ASP A 164 -3.28 -26.18 7.44
CA ASP A 164 -3.33 -25.12 8.45
C ASP A 164 -4.70 -24.44 8.48
N GLN A 165 -5.32 -24.15 7.33
CA GLN A 165 -6.65 -23.58 7.25
C GLN A 165 -7.69 -24.47 7.94
N LYS A 166 -7.73 -25.76 7.58
CA LYS A 166 -8.63 -26.74 8.21
C LYS A 166 -8.37 -26.88 9.71
N TRP A 167 -7.10 -26.88 10.12
CA TRP A 167 -6.74 -26.92 11.53
C TRP A 167 -7.25 -25.68 12.28
N THR A 168 -7.04 -24.48 11.73
CA THR A 168 -7.52 -23.24 12.35
C THR A 168 -9.03 -23.16 12.42
N GLU A 169 -9.75 -23.70 11.43
CA GLU A 169 -11.20 -23.77 11.45
C GLU A 169 -11.70 -24.67 12.59
N ILE A 170 -11.07 -25.84 12.79
CA ILE A 170 -11.42 -26.73 13.90
C ILE A 170 -11.10 -26.07 15.25
N GLU A 171 -9.95 -25.40 15.36
CA GLU A 171 -9.57 -24.68 16.59
C GLU A 171 -10.57 -23.58 16.94
N GLN A 172 -11.04 -22.83 15.94
CA GLN A 172 -12.08 -21.80 16.13
C GLN A 172 -13.38 -22.43 16.63
N LYS A 173 -13.88 -23.49 15.97
CA LYS A 173 -15.08 -24.21 16.42
C LYS A 173 -14.94 -24.77 17.83
N GLU A 174 -13.77 -25.30 18.19
CA GLU A 174 -13.47 -25.78 19.53
C GLU A 174 -13.52 -24.64 20.56
N THR A 175 -12.94 -23.48 20.25
CA THR A 175 -12.99 -22.31 21.15
C THR A 175 -14.40 -21.77 21.33
N GLU A 176 -15.20 -21.68 20.26
CA GLU A 176 -16.59 -21.24 20.31
C GLU A 176 -17.47 -22.19 21.12
N LYS A 177 -17.29 -23.51 20.94
CA LYS A 177 -18.02 -24.49 21.74
C LYS A 177 -17.61 -24.48 23.21
N LYS A 178 -16.33 -24.27 23.52
CA LYS A 178 -15.87 -24.13 24.90
C LYS A 178 -16.44 -22.89 25.58
N THR A 179 -16.56 -21.77 24.88
CA THR A 179 -17.18 -20.56 25.45
C THR A 179 -18.68 -20.73 25.67
N GLU A 180 -19.38 -21.35 24.71
CA GLU A 180 -20.81 -21.68 24.84
C GLU A 180 -21.07 -22.61 26.05
N LEU A 181 -20.27 -23.66 26.19
CA LEU A 181 -20.42 -24.62 27.29
C LEU A 181 -20.05 -24.00 28.64
N ALA A 182 -19.06 -23.10 28.68
CA ALA A 182 -18.73 -22.33 29.88
C ALA A 182 -19.91 -21.44 30.32
N GLN A 183 -20.57 -20.76 29.38
CA GLN A 183 -21.77 -19.97 29.67
C GLN A 183 -22.94 -20.84 30.15
N LYS A 184 -23.18 -21.99 29.48
CA LYS A 184 -24.21 -22.95 29.92
C LYS A 184 -23.93 -23.43 31.35
N LYS A 185 -22.66 -23.72 31.67
CA LYS A 185 -22.22 -24.16 33.00
C LYS A 185 -22.45 -23.09 34.07
N THR A 186 -22.19 -21.81 33.78
CA THR A 186 -22.47 -20.73 34.74
C THR A 186 -23.97 -20.60 35.00
N VAL A 187 -24.81 -20.66 33.96
CA VAL A 187 -26.28 -20.56 34.10
C VAL A 187 -26.82 -21.73 34.92
N VAL A 188 -26.43 -22.97 34.60
CA VAL A 188 -26.88 -24.17 35.33
C VAL A 188 -26.37 -24.14 36.78
N SER A 189 -25.15 -23.66 37.03
CA SER A 189 -24.65 -23.49 38.41
C SER A 189 -25.47 -22.48 39.19
N GLU A 190 -25.85 -21.35 38.60
CA GLU A 190 -26.68 -20.34 39.26
C GLU A 190 -28.10 -20.84 39.54
N GLU A 191 -28.70 -21.61 38.62
CA GLU A 191 -30.01 -22.24 38.80
C GLU A 191 -29.98 -23.32 39.90
N ASN A 192 -28.94 -24.15 39.90
CA ASN A 192 -28.71 -25.14 40.94
C ASN A 192 -28.51 -24.48 42.31
N ASP A 193 -27.74 -23.39 42.38
CA ASP A 193 -27.55 -22.65 43.63
C ASP A 193 -28.84 -22.01 44.14
N LYS A 194 -29.70 -21.50 43.26
CA LYS A 194 -31.02 -20.96 43.63
C LYS A 194 -31.93 -22.05 44.18
N THR A 195 -32.07 -23.16 43.46
CA THR A 195 -32.93 -24.29 43.87
C THR A 195 -32.46 -24.93 45.18
N ILE A 196 -31.15 -25.03 45.39
CA ILE A 196 -30.58 -25.51 46.65
C ILE A 196 -30.85 -24.50 47.78
N LYS A 197 -30.65 -23.19 47.56
CA LYS A 197 -30.94 -22.15 48.56
C LYS A 197 -32.41 -22.08 48.96
N GLU A 198 -33.31 -22.25 47.99
CA GLU A 198 -34.76 -22.33 48.24
C GLU A 198 -35.09 -23.55 49.11
N ALA A 199 -34.53 -24.73 48.80
CA ALA A 199 -34.69 -25.92 49.63
C ALA A 199 -34.10 -25.74 51.04
N TYR A 200 -32.99 -25.02 51.21
CA TYR A 200 -32.45 -24.67 52.52
C TYR A 200 -33.37 -23.72 53.30
N ARG A 201 -33.95 -22.72 52.62
CA ARG A 201 -34.89 -21.78 53.24
C ARG A 201 -36.17 -22.45 53.71
N GLU A 202 -36.68 -23.42 52.95
CA GLU A 202 -37.83 -24.25 53.36
C GLU A 202 -37.53 -25.09 54.59
N VAL A 203 -36.28 -25.58 54.74
CA VAL A 203 -35.84 -26.29 55.95
C VAL A 203 -35.70 -25.34 57.14
N GLU A 204 -35.24 -24.11 56.94
CA GLU A 204 -35.05 -23.10 57.99
C GLU A 204 -36.38 -22.51 58.52
N GLN A 205 -37.44 -22.54 57.70
CA GLN A 205 -38.79 -22.09 58.07
C GLN A 205 -39.62 -23.15 58.81
N LEU A 206 -39.07 -24.33 59.07
CA LEU A 206 -39.74 -25.35 59.89
C LEU A 206 -39.78 -24.91 61.36
N GLU A 207 -40.99 -24.77 61.91
CA GLU A 207 -41.19 -24.55 63.34
C GLU A 207 -40.80 -25.81 64.14
N GLU A 208 -40.32 -25.65 65.38
CA GLU A 208 -39.86 -26.76 66.25
C GLU A 208 -40.95 -27.81 66.54
N THR A 209 -42.23 -27.51 66.26
CA THR A 209 -43.39 -28.38 66.44
C THR A 209 -43.96 -28.94 65.12
N ALA A 210 -43.14 -29.10 64.09
CA ALA A 210 -43.57 -29.61 62.78
C ALA A 210 -43.93 -31.12 62.81
N ASP A 211 -44.98 -31.48 62.06
CA ASP A 211 -45.46 -32.87 61.94
C ASP A 211 -44.45 -33.79 61.22
N LYS A 212 -44.45 -35.08 61.57
CA LYS A 212 -43.53 -36.07 60.98
C LYS A 212 -43.68 -36.17 59.45
N GLU A 213 -44.89 -35.94 58.94
CA GLU A 213 -45.15 -35.89 57.49
C GLU A 213 -44.59 -34.64 56.80
N THR A 214 -44.58 -33.48 57.47
CA THR A 214 -44.01 -32.25 56.90
C THR A 214 -42.49 -32.33 56.84
N ILE A 215 -41.85 -32.93 57.85
CA ILE A 215 -40.40 -33.19 57.86
C ILE A 215 -40.00 -34.18 56.76
N ALA A 216 -40.77 -35.26 56.57
CA ALA A 216 -40.47 -36.23 55.52
C ALA A 216 -40.56 -35.61 54.11
N LYS A 217 -41.53 -34.71 53.89
CA LYS A 217 -41.70 -34.00 52.61
C LYS A 217 -40.57 -33.00 52.34
N THR A 218 -40.13 -32.22 53.34
CA THR A 218 -39.03 -31.27 53.17
C THR A 218 -37.68 -31.96 52.96
N VAL A 219 -37.41 -33.06 53.67
CA VAL A 219 -36.21 -33.87 53.44
C VAL A 219 -36.21 -34.50 52.04
N ALA A 220 -37.37 -34.98 51.57
CA ALA A 220 -37.50 -35.51 50.22
C ALA A 220 -37.29 -34.42 49.15
N ALA A 221 -37.84 -33.22 49.35
CA ALA A 221 -37.64 -32.06 48.46
C ALA A 221 -36.16 -31.64 48.42
N PHE A 222 -35.50 -31.53 49.57
CA PHE A 222 -34.07 -31.22 49.69
C PHE A 222 -33.19 -32.26 48.98
N ALA A 223 -33.42 -33.55 49.24
CA ALA A 223 -32.71 -34.63 48.58
C ALA A 223 -32.92 -34.59 47.06
N SER A 224 -34.15 -34.31 46.61
CA SER A 224 -34.45 -34.20 45.18
C SER A 224 -33.74 -33.01 44.51
N ALA A 225 -33.62 -31.86 45.19
CA ALA A 225 -32.91 -30.69 44.69
C ALA A 225 -31.41 -30.95 44.53
N HIS A 226 -30.79 -31.60 45.54
CA HIS A 226 -29.38 -32.00 45.46
C HIS A 226 -29.13 -33.07 44.39
N MET A 227 -30.01 -34.06 44.27
CA MET A 227 -29.92 -35.08 43.22
C MET A 227 -30.04 -34.46 41.83
N LYS A 228 -30.98 -33.52 41.64
CA LYS A 228 -31.15 -32.80 40.38
C LYS A 228 -29.89 -32.01 40.01
N SER A 229 -29.35 -31.24 40.94
CA SER A 229 -28.08 -30.50 40.74
C SER A 229 -26.92 -31.43 40.38
N ALA A 230 -26.79 -32.58 41.06
CA ALA A 230 -25.77 -33.57 40.74
C ALA A 230 -25.94 -34.16 39.33
N ILE A 231 -27.18 -34.49 38.92
CA ILE A 231 -27.50 -34.98 37.58
C ILE A 231 -27.16 -33.93 36.51
N ASP A 232 -27.54 -32.68 36.72
CA ASP A 232 -27.31 -31.61 35.74
C ASP A 232 -25.81 -31.30 35.58
N ASN A 233 -25.03 -31.35 36.67
CA ASN A 233 -23.57 -31.24 36.62
C ASN A 233 -22.92 -32.42 35.87
N LEU A 234 -23.39 -33.65 36.10
CA LEU A 234 -22.88 -34.82 35.40
C LEU A 234 -23.21 -34.76 33.90
N ARG A 235 -24.41 -34.30 33.53
CA ARG A 235 -24.80 -34.09 32.13
C ARG A 235 -23.88 -33.11 31.43
N LEU A 236 -23.60 -31.96 32.06
CA LEU A 236 -22.65 -30.99 31.51
C LEU A 236 -21.24 -31.56 31.36
N SER A 237 -20.77 -32.37 32.32
CA SER A 237 -19.46 -33.02 32.23
C SER A 237 -19.40 -34.07 31.12
N ILE A 238 -20.50 -34.78 30.85
CA ILE A 238 -20.60 -35.73 29.73
C ILE A 238 -20.55 -34.98 28.41
N GLU A 239 -21.38 -33.93 28.26
CA GLU A 239 -21.37 -33.08 27.07
C GLU A 239 -19.98 -32.49 26.80
N GLU A 240 -19.30 -31.98 27.83
CA GLU A 240 -17.92 -31.46 27.73
C GLU A 240 -16.96 -32.53 27.20
N ALA A 241 -17.03 -33.75 27.74
CA ALA A 241 -16.18 -34.86 27.31
C ALA A 241 -16.48 -35.34 25.88
N GLU A 242 -17.76 -35.35 25.47
CA GLU A 242 -18.19 -35.71 24.11
C GLU A 242 -17.62 -34.73 23.09
N TYR A 243 -17.81 -33.43 23.29
CA TYR A 243 -17.27 -32.41 22.39
C TYR A 243 -15.74 -32.48 22.33
N ASP A 244 -15.08 -32.66 23.47
CA ASP A 244 -13.63 -32.81 23.53
C ASP A 244 -13.12 -34.01 22.72
N LEU A 245 -13.87 -35.11 22.70
CA LEU A 245 -13.54 -36.30 21.93
C LEU A 245 -13.81 -36.09 20.44
N ASP A 246 -14.93 -35.47 20.09
CA ASP A 246 -15.29 -35.17 18.70
C ASP A 246 -14.24 -34.26 18.05
N PHE A 247 -13.82 -33.18 18.72
CA PHE A 247 -12.77 -32.30 18.19
C PHE A 247 -11.41 -32.99 18.09
N LYS A 248 -11.07 -33.88 19.03
CA LYS A 248 -9.84 -34.70 18.93
C LYS A 248 -9.93 -35.69 17.76
N LEU A 249 -11.09 -36.29 17.54
CA LEU A 249 -11.33 -37.19 16.42
C LEU A 249 -11.23 -36.43 15.10
N GLU A 250 -11.84 -35.26 14.99
CA GLU A 250 -11.77 -34.40 13.81
C GLU A 250 -10.31 -34.00 13.51
N LYS A 251 -9.56 -33.54 14.51
CA LYS A 251 -8.12 -33.21 14.39
C LYS A 251 -7.26 -34.39 13.97
N THR A 252 -7.56 -35.60 14.43
CA THR A 252 -6.79 -36.81 14.07
C THR A 252 -7.20 -37.40 12.72
N SER A 253 -8.43 -37.16 12.27
CA SER A 253 -8.93 -37.58 10.96
C SER A 253 -8.33 -36.76 9.81
N LEU A 254 -7.85 -35.54 10.10
CA LEU A 254 -7.13 -34.73 9.13
C LEU A 254 -5.81 -35.42 8.74
N ALA A 255 -5.66 -35.72 7.44
CA ALA A 255 -4.43 -36.30 6.90
C ALA A 255 -3.26 -35.32 7.12
N ARG A 256 -2.36 -35.68 8.04
CA ARG A 256 -1.23 -34.82 8.40
C ARG A 256 -0.14 -34.87 7.33
N PRO A 257 0.30 -33.70 6.81
CA PRO A 257 1.47 -33.63 5.94
C PRO A 257 2.71 -34.28 6.56
N GLN A 258 3.47 -35.02 5.75
CA GLN A 258 4.64 -35.77 6.20
C GLN A 258 5.73 -34.85 6.79
N GLU A 259 5.78 -33.58 6.37
CA GLU A 259 6.75 -32.59 6.86
C GLU A 259 6.51 -32.19 8.33
N LEU A 260 5.30 -32.38 8.87
CA LEU A 260 4.95 -32.02 10.25
C LEU A 260 5.29 -33.12 11.27
N GLY A 261 5.82 -34.26 10.82
CA GLY A 261 6.25 -35.36 11.67
C GLY A 261 5.10 -36.18 12.29
N PRO A 262 5.42 -37.11 13.21
CA PRO A 262 4.43 -38.04 13.77
C PRO A 262 3.36 -37.32 14.60
N PRO A 263 2.09 -37.75 14.51
CA PRO A 263 0.96 -37.07 15.15
C PRO A 263 1.15 -36.92 16.67
N PRO A 264 0.68 -35.82 17.27
CA PRO A 264 0.66 -35.66 18.72
C PRO A 264 -0.11 -36.82 19.35
N ARG A 265 0.53 -37.56 20.27
CA ARG A 265 -0.16 -38.60 21.03
C ARG A 265 -1.06 -37.93 22.06
N TYR A 266 -2.37 -38.05 21.89
CA TYR A 266 -3.32 -37.64 22.91
C TYR A 266 -3.25 -38.65 24.06
N ASN A 267 -2.67 -38.24 25.18
CA ASN A 267 -2.69 -39.03 26.41
C ASN A 267 -4.11 -38.98 26.96
N THR A 268 -4.88 -40.06 26.78
CA THR A 268 -6.08 -40.29 27.58
C THR A 268 -5.64 -40.34 29.04
N LYS A 269 -6.12 -39.42 29.88
CA LYS A 269 -5.89 -39.51 31.32
C LYS A 269 -6.35 -40.91 31.77
N SER A 270 -5.42 -41.70 32.28
CA SER A 270 -5.59 -43.12 32.59
C SER A 270 -6.79 -43.37 33.52
N PRO A 271 -7.45 -44.53 33.43
CA PRO A 271 -8.57 -44.85 34.30
C PRO A 271 -8.11 -45.02 35.75
N ILE A 272 -9.06 -44.75 36.65
CA ILE A 272 -8.98 -44.86 38.10
C ILE A 272 -8.20 -46.12 38.50
N ARG A 273 -7.10 -45.90 39.22
CA ARG A 273 -6.19 -46.94 39.72
C ARG A 273 -6.92 -47.79 40.76
N GLY A 274 -7.46 -48.93 40.34
CA GLY A 274 -7.95 -49.97 41.23
C GLY A 274 -6.79 -50.51 42.08
N ASN A 275 -6.91 -50.36 43.40
CA ASN A 275 -6.01 -50.97 44.36
C ASN A 275 -6.23 -52.50 44.37
N SER A 276 -5.15 -53.29 44.17
CA SER A 276 -4.82 -54.59 44.81
C SER A 276 -3.65 -55.30 44.06
N PRO A 277 -2.95 -56.30 44.62
CA PRO A 277 -1.84 -56.12 45.56
C PRO A 277 -0.51 -56.72 45.07
N VAL A 278 0.54 -56.35 45.81
CA VAL A 278 1.96 -56.77 45.76
C VAL A 278 2.23 -58.22 45.32
N GLY A 279 3.12 -58.38 44.32
CA GLY A 279 3.79 -59.64 43.96
C GLY A 279 5.32 -59.49 43.90
N ARG A 280 6.04 -60.34 44.64
CA ARG A 280 7.49 -60.33 44.88
C ARG A 280 8.34 -60.88 43.71
N LYS A 281 9.53 -60.26 43.55
CA LYS A 281 10.87 -60.79 43.19
C LYS A 281 11.04 -61.70 41.96
N SER A 282 12.02 -61.37 41.12
CA SER A 282 13.32 -62.08 41.13
C SER A 282 14.42 -61.30 40.40
N ALA A 283 15.64 -61.49 40.87
CA ALA A 283 16.89 -60.95 40.34
C ALA A 283 17.69 -62.06 39.67
N ASN A 284 18.40 -61.76 38.59
CA ASN A 284 19.66 -62.41 38.18
C ASN A 284 20.28 -61.58 37.03
N SER A 285 21.43 -60.89 37.23
CA SER A 285 22.83 -61.34 36.97
C SER A 285 23.04 -61.82 35.52
N LYS A 286 24.02 -61.38 34.71
CA LYS A 286 25.48 -61.13 34.84
C LYS A 286 25.93 -60.26 33.63
N ALA A 287 26.73 -59.20 33.80
CA ALA A 287 28.20 -59.15 33.72
C ALA A 287 28.82 -59.37 32.31
N LYS A 288 29.55 -58.36 31.78
CA LYS A 288 31.04 -58.21 31.76
C LYS A 288 31.62 -57.63 30.45
N GLY A 289 32.63 -56.75 30.60
CA GLY A 289 33.61 -56.26 29.59
C GLY A 289 33.46 -54.75 29.29
N ARG A 290 34.28 -53.77 29.76
CA ARG A 290 35.76 -53.54 29.70
C ARG A 290 36.29 -53.79 28.28
N ASP A 291 36.90 -52.84 27.55
CA ASP A 291 38.07 -51.99 27.87
C ASP A 291 38.11 -50.81 26.84
N LYS A 292 38.34 -49.55 27.27
CA LYS A 292 39.59 -48.74 27.20
C LYS A 292 39.95 -48.02 25.88
N SER A 293 40.33 -46.75 26.10
CA SER A 293 41.29 -45.91 25.34
C SER A 293 40.79 -45.30 24.03
N SER A 294 41.22 -44.10 23.60
CA SER A 294 41.88 -42.95 24.20
C SER A 294 42.01 -41.87 23.11
N LYS A 295 42.04 -40.60 23.52
CA LYS A 295 42.81 -39.45 22.98
C LYS A 295 42.97 -39.20 21.46
N GLY A 296 42.70 -37.95 21.09
CA GLY A 296 43.31 -37.21 19.97
C GLY A 296 42.41 -36.04 19.56
N LYS A 297 42.54 -34.82 20.10
CA LYS A 297 43.44 -33.74 19.64
C LYS A 297 43.55 -33.64 18.11
N LYS A 298 42.72 -32.77 17.51
CA LYS A 298 43.13 -31.54 16.82
C LYS A 298 41.93 -30.63 16.70
#